data_AF-A0A3B8XKZ4-F1
#
_entry.id   AF-A0A3B8XKZ4-F1
#
_cell.length_a   1.000
_cell.length_b   1.000
_cell.length_c   1.000
_cell.angle_alpha   90.00
_cell.angle_beta   90.00
_cell.angle_gamma   90.00
#
_symmetry.space_group_name_H-M   'P 1'
#
loop_
_entity.id
_entity.type
_entity.pdbx_description
1 polymer ?
#
loop_
_entity_poly.entity_id
_entity_poly.type
_entity_poly.pdbx_seq_one_letter_code
_entity_poly.pdbx_strand_id
1 'polypeptide(L)'
;HLKGSPIFDLDNRGKKGLAIDTSKPEGVEAVKRLVKDADVFITNVRPGGLERAGLDYESLKKVNPRLVYASVTGYGLEGPDRDRPGFDIAAF
;
A
#
# COMPACT_ATOMS: atom_id res chain seq x y z
N HIS A 1 -17.95 9.37 -2.41
CA HIS A 1 -18.41 9.24 -1.01
C HIS A 1 -19.17 7.95 -0.85
N LEU A 2 -18.67 7.04 -0.03
CA LEU A 2 -19.41 5.85 0.39
C LEU A 2 -20.30 6.27 1.56
N LYS A 3 -21.50 6.80 1.26
CA LYS A 3 -22.43 7.28 2.29
C LYS A 3 -22.70 6.16 3.30
N GLY A 4 -22.45 6.40 4.58
CA GLY A 4 -22.82 5.49 5.68
C GLY A 4 -21.67 4.86 6.46
N SER A 5 -20.40 5.27 6.23
CA SER A 5 -19.26 4.82 7.03
C SER A 5 -18.52 6.02 7.65
N PRO A 6 -18.91 6.46 8.87
CA PRO A 6 -18.37 7.68 9.48
C PRO A 6 -16.85 7.67 9.65
N ILE A 7 -16.25 6.56 10.07
CA ILE A 7 -14.79 6.43 10.22
C ILE A 7 -14.09 6.57 8.86
N PHE A 8 -14.60 5.89 7.84
CA PHE A 8 -14.03 5.96 6.50
C PHE A 8 -14.11 7.38 5.92
N ASP A 9 -15.24 8.06 6.10
CA ASP A 9 -15.45 9.42 5.61
C ASP A 9 -14.54 10.44 6.33
N LEU A 10 -14.28 10.25 7.64
CA LEU A 10 -13.35 11.10 8.41
C LEU A 10 -11.89 10.89 7.97
N ASP A 11 -11.42 9.65 7.89
CA ASP A 11 -10.01 9.34 7.62
C ASP A 11 -9.59 9.55 6.15
N ASN A 12 -10.56 9.65 5.24
CA ASN A 12 -10.31 9.81 3.80
C ASN A 12 -10.81 11.13 3.22
N ARG A 13 -11.21 12.08 4.07
CA ARG A 13 -11.60 13.42 3.63
C ARG A 13 -10.49 14.08 2.80
N GLY A 14 -10.85 14.62 1.64
CA GLY A 14 -9.92 15.30 0.73
C GLY A 14 -9.12 14.38 -0.21
N LYS A 15 -9.17 13.06 -0.01
CA LYS A 15 -8.52 12.09 -0.93
C LYS A 15 -9.39 11.86 -2.18
N LYS A 16 -8.74 11.66 -3.32
CA LYS A 16 -9.38 11.17 -4.55
C LYS A 16 -9.26 9.64 -4.57
N GLY A 17 -10.37 8.94 -4.79
CA GLY A 17 -10.41 7.48 -4.85
C GLY A 17 -10.46 6.96 -6.29
N LEU A 18 -9.75 5.86 -6.53
CA LEU A 18 -9.80 5.08 -7.76
C LEU A 18 -9.80 3.59 -7.38
N ALA A 19 -10.69 2.80 -7.98
CA ALA A 19 -10.73 1.35 -7.76
C ALA A 19 -9.85 0.64 -8.81
N ILE A 20 -8.89 -0.16 -8.35
CA ILE A 20 -7.99 -0.94 -9.19
C ILE A 20 -7.92 -2.37 -8.66
N ASP A 21 -8.08 -3.34 -9.55
CA ASP A 21 -7.92 -4.76 -9.24
C ASP A 21 -6.46 -5.18 -9.50
N THR A 22 -5.63 -5.20 -8.45
CA THR A 22 -4.22 -5.57 -8.55
C THR A 22 -3.98 -7.08 -8.60
N SER A 23 -5.03 -7.92 -8.65
CA SER A 23 -4.88 -9.34 -8.97
C SER A 23 -4.65 -9.58 -10.46
N LYS A 24 -4.93 -8.56 -11.29
CA LYS A 24 -4.74 -8.58 -12.74
C LYS A 24 -3.49 -7.81 -13.16
N PRO A 25 -2.75 -8.28 -14.19
CA PRO A 25 -1.57 -7.57 -14.70
C PRO A 25 -1.87 -6.12 -15.08
N GLU A 26 -3.02 -5.85 -15.69
CA GLU A 26 -3.40 -4.50 -16.12
C GLU A 26 -3.63 -3.55 -14.94
N GLY A 27 -4.11 -4.07 -13.81
CA GLY A 27 -4.28 -3.30 -12.58
C GLY A 27 -2.95 -2.97 -11.92
N VAL A 28 -2.01 -3.92 -11.88
CA VAL A 28 -0.64 -3.66 -11.41
C VAL A 28 0.03 -2.58 -12.27
N GLU A 29 -0.10 -2.66 -13.59
CA GLU A 29 0.46 -1.65 -14.49
C GLU A 29 -0.21 -0.27 -14.33
N ALA A 30 -1.51 -0.23 -14.04
CA ALA A 30 -2.19 1.03 -13.72
C ALA A 30 -1.61 1.69 -12.45
N VAL A 31 -1.31 0.90 -11.40
CA VAL A 31 -0.63 1.41 -10.19
C VAL A 31 0.76 1.94 -10.53
N LYS A 32 1.57 1.18 -11.28
CA LYS A 32 2.93 1.62 -11.67
C LYS A 32 2.91 2.93 -12.47
N ARG A 33 1.92 3.15 -13.33
CA ARG A 33 1.74 4.43 -14.05
C ARG A 33 1.50 5.59 -13.10
N LEU A 34 0.68 5.40 -12.05
CA LEU A 34 0.48 6.43 -11.02
C LEU A 34 1.76 6.68 -10.22
N VAL A 35 2.49 5.61 -9.87
CA VAL A 35 3.74 5.68 -9.10
C VAL A 35 4.84 6.42 -9.86
N LYS A 36 4.87 6.34 -11.19
CA LYS A 36 5.88 7.00 -12.02
C LYS A 36 6.04 8.49 -11.71
N ASP A 37 4.92 9.16 -11.43
CA ASP A 37 4.87 10.61 -11.18
C ASP A 37 4.55 10.95 -9.71
N ALA A 38 4.49 9.95 -8.84
CA ALA A 38 4.21 10.15 -7.41
C ALA A 38 5.49 10.47 -6.63
N ASP A 39 5.37 11.34 -5.63
CA ASP A 39 6.46 11.59 -4.67
C ASP A 39 6.50 10.51 -3.57
N VAL A 40 5.33 10.03 -3.14
CA VAL A 40 5.18 9.09 -2.01
C VAL A 40 4.23 7.96 -2.37
N PHE A 41 4.63 6.72 -2.05
CA PHE A 41 3.76 5.55 -2.02
C PHE A 41 3.64 5.06 -0.57
N ILE A 42 2.41 4.98 -0.07
CA ILE A 42 2.11 4.49 1.28
C ILE A 42 1.23 3.24 1.20
N THR A 43 1.58 2.22 1.99
CA THR A 43 0.82 0.96 2.03
C THR A 43 0.84 0.33 3.42
N ASN A 44 -0.24 -0.35 3.76
CA ASN A 44 -0.34 -1.26 4.89
C ASN A 44 -0.62 -2.71 4.44
N VAL A 45 -0.42 -3.01 3.15
CA VAL A 45 -0.51 -4.38 2.62
C VAL A 45 0.74 -5.16 3.04
N ARG A 46 0.58 -6.44 3.40
CA ARG A 46 1.70 -7.28 3.84
C ARG A 46 2.79 -7.39 2.75
N PRO A 47 4.09 -7.35 3.12
CA PRO A 47 5.21 -7.33 2.18
C PRO A 47 5.14 -8.44 1.11
N GLY A 48 4.93 -9.69 1.51
CA GLY A 48 4.88 -10.81 0.54
C GLY A 48 3.76 -10.69 -0.50
N GLY A 49 2.66 -9.96 -0.21
CA GLY A 49 1.63 -9.66 -1.21
C GLY A 49 2.10 -8.65 -2.25
N LEU A 50 2.81 -7.61 -1.80
CA LEU A 50 3.36 -6.57 -2.65
C LEU A 50 4.51 -7.11 -3.52
N GLU A 51 5.38 -7.95 -2.97
CA GLU A 51 6.44 -8.63 -3.71
C GLU A 51 5.88 -9.48 -4.86
N ARG A 52 4.86 -10.31 -4.59
CA ARG A 52 4.20 -11.11 -5.64
C ARG A 52 3.53 -10.26 -6.71
N ALA A 53 3.01 -9.09 -6.34
CA ALA A 53 2.40 -8.15 -7.26
C ALA A 53 3.42 -7.26 -8.00
N GLY A 54 4.70 -7.28 -7.63
CA GLY A 54 5.70 -6.35 -8.15
C GLY A 54 5.44 -4.89 -7.76
N LEU A 55 4.87 -4.68 -6.57
CA LEU A 55 4.56 -3.38 -5.96
C LEU A 55 5.33 -3.14 -4.64
N ASP A 56 6.32 -3.99 -4.36
CA ASP A 56 7.30 -3.76 -3.29
C ASP A 56 8.26 -2.62 -3.64
N TYR A 57 9.04 -2.19 -2.67
CA TYR A 57 9.96 -1.06 -2.84
C TYR A 57 10.98 -1.28 -3.95
N GLU A 58 11.61 -2.45 -4.05
CA GLU A 58 12.64 -2.71 -5.07
C GLU A 58 12.05 -2.75 -6.47
N SER A 59 10.81 -3.22 -6.61
CA SER A 59 10.06 -3.16 -7.87
C SER A 59 9.68 -1.73 -8.25
N LEU A 60 9.12 -0.94 -7.32
CA LEU A 60 8.66 0.42 -7.60
C LEU A 60 9.80 1.43 -7.76
N LYS A 61 10.93 1.24 -7.07
CA LYS A 61 12.13 2.07 -7.22
C LYS A 61 12.68 2.04 -8.65
N LYS A 62 12.53 0.91 -9.35
CA LYS A 62 12.91 0.80 -10.78
C LYS A 62 11.99 1.64 -11.69
N VAL A 63 10.72 1.82 -11.28
CA VAL A 63 9.74 2.66 -11.99
C VAL A 63 9.99 4.13 -11.70
N ASN A 64 10.24 4.47 -10.43
CA ASN A 64 10.50 5.83 -9.97
C ASN A 64 11.61 5.83 -8.90
N PRO A 65 12.87 6.13 -9.27
CA PRO A 65 13.99 6.14 -8.33
C PRO A 65 13.93 7.24 -7.26
N ARG A 66 13.05 8.23 -7.41
CA ARG A 66 12.86 9.34 -6.45
C ARG A 66 11.76 9.03 -5.41
N LEU A 67 11.04 7.92 -5.58
CA LEU A 67 9.89 7.57 -4.76
C LEU A 67 10.27 7.37 -3.30
N VAL A 68 9.57 8.05 -2.40
CA VAL A 68 9.56 7.72 -0.98
C VAL A 68 8.55 6.60 -0.76
N TYR A 69 9.00 5.45 -0.25
CA TYR A 69 8.16 4.29 0.02
C TYR A 69 7.93 4.13 1.53
N ALA A 70 6.68 4.23 1.96
CA ALA A 70 6.28 4.10 3.36
C ALA A 70 5.46 2.81 3.55
N SER A 71 5.97 1.90 4.38
CA SER A 71 5.27 0.66 4.75
C SER A 71 4.84 0.73 6.20
N VAL A 72 3.58 0.41 6.47
CA VAL A 72 3.02 0.34 7.82
C VAL A 72 2.64 -1.11 8.10
N THR A 73 3.39 -1.77 8.99
CA THR A 73 3.16 -3.17 9.39
C THR A 73 3.04 -3.28 10.90
N GLY A 74 2.44 -4.37 11.39
CA GLY A 74 2.28 -4.59 12.84
C GLY A 74 3.58 -4.90 13.58
N TYR A 75 4.50 -5.63 12.95
CA TYR A 75 5.73 -6.14 13.58
C TYR A 75 7.02 -5.68 12.89
N GLY A 76 6.96 -4.65 12.02
CA GLY A 76 8.09 -4.22 11.21
C GLY A 76 8.31 -5.08 9.96
N LEU A 77 9.44 -4.88 9.29
CA LEU A 77 9.83 -5.58 8.05
C LEU A 77 10.89 -6.66 8.28
N GLU A 78 11.32 -6.81 9.54
CA GLU A 78 12.43 -7.66 9.95
C GLU A 78 12.03 -8.51 11.16
N GLY A 79 12.81 -9.55 11.44
CA GLY A 79 12.56 -10.45 12.56
C GLY A 79 11.54 -11.56 12.27
N PRO A 80 11.36 -12.49 13.24
CA PRO A 80 10.59 -13.72 13.05
C PRO A 80 9.09 -13.48 12.88
N ASP A 81 8.57 -12.36 13.39
CA ASP A 81 7.15 -12.04 13.37
C ASP A 81 6.74 -11.10 12.22
N ARG A 82 7.68 -10.71 11.34
CA ARG A 82 7.43 -9.73 10.26
C ARG A 82 6.26 -10.09 9.33
N ASP A 83 6.00 -11.38 9.17
CA ASP A 83 4.96 -11.92 8.28
C ASP A 83 3.63 -12.17 9.03
N ARG A 84 3.58 -11.93 10.34
CA ARG A 84 2.37 -12.12 11.15
C ARG A 84 1.40 -10.94 10.96
N PRO A 85 0.08 -11.21 10.89
CA PRO A 85 -0.91 -10.15 10.88
C PRO A 85 -0.93 -9.43 12.24
N GLY A 86 -0.95 -8.11 12.20
CA GLY A 86 -1.10 -7.26 13.39
C GLY A 86 -2.13 -6.18 13.12
N PHE A 87 -2.97 -5.92 14.11
CA PHE A 87 -3.91 -4.81 14.16
C PHE A 87 -3.81 -4.17 15.55
N ASP A 88 -4.35 -2.96 15.70
CA ASP A 88 -4.32 -2.18 16.94
C ASP A 88 -4.73 -2.98 18.18
N ILE A 89 -5.72 -3.87 18.07
CA ILE A 89 -6.19 -4.70 19.18
C ILE A 89 -5.16 -5.73 19.69
N ALA A 90 -4.11 -5.98 18.92
CA ALA A 90 -3.00 -6.86 19.27
C ALA A 90 -1.70 -6.10 19.58
N ALA A 91 -1.71 -4.75 19.49
CA ALA A 91 -0.59 -3.89 19.85
C ALA A 91 -0.77 -3.45 21.32
N PHE A 92 -0.04 -4.09 22.23
CA PHE A 92 0.14 -3.62 23.62
C PHE A 92 1.48 -2.91 23.75
#